data_AF-A0A9P4K5V6-F1
#
_entry.id   AF-A0A9P4K5V6-F1
#
_cell.length_a   1.000
_cell.length_b   1.000
_cell.length_c   1.000
_cell.angle_alpha   90.00
_cell.angle_beta   90.00
_cell.angle_gamma   90.00
#
_symmetry.space_group_name_H-M   'P 1'
#
loop_
_entity.id
_entity.type
_entity.pdbx_description
1 polymer ?
#
loop_
_entity_poly.entity_id
_entity_poly.type
_entity_poly.pdbx_seq_one_letter_code
_entity_poly.pdbx_strand_id
1 'polypeptide(L)'
;MRLLITLLAGAASAVAIAKPQGDVTPCRQDCWNEAAAGAGCDPNVDDACLCGIFFDLVTQCTSQVCSIEENLATIDFLTEPCQ
;
A
#
# COMPACT_ATOMS: atom_id res chain seq x y z
N MET A 1 -25.99 26.58 39.06
CA MET A 1 -27.15 25.78 38.59
C MET A 1 -26.99 25.54 37.11
N ARG A 2 -26.64 24.30 36.71
CA ARG A 2 -26.78 23.70 35.36
C ARG A 2 -26.01 24.41 34.22
N LEU A 3 -25.26 23.72 33.35
CA LEU A 3 -25.69 22.60 32.53
C LEU A 3 -24.51 21.67 32.22
N LEU A 4 -24.77 20.37 32.28
CA LEU A 4 -23.84 19.28 32.01
C LEU A 4 -23.42 19.27 30.54
N ILE A 5 -22.11 19.09 30.35
CA ILE A 5 -21.46 18.71 29.09
C ILE A 5 -21.71 17.22 28.90
N THR A 6 -22.37 16.82 27.81
CA THR A 6 -22.37 15.41 27.38
C THR A 6 -22.04 15.33 25.90
N LEU A 7 -20.81 14.86 25.65
CA LEU A 7 -20.28 14.46 24.36
C LEU A 7 -21.09 13.31 23.78
N LEU A 8 -21.33 13.34 22.47
CA LEU A 8 -21.40 12.15 21.62
C LEU A 8 -20.70 12.50 20.30
N ALA A 9 -19.38 12.68 20.37
CA ALA A 9 -18.54 12.61 19.18
C ALA A 9 -18.44 11.11 18.83
N GLY A 10 -19.28 10.68 17.88
CA GLY A 10 -19.20 9.32 17.34
C GLY A 10 -17.82 9.12 16.72
N ALA A 11 -17.03 8.21 17.27
CA ALA A 11 -15.82 7.74 16.63
C ALA A 11 -16.23 6.84 15.46
N ALA A 12 -16.23 7.38 14.25
CA ALA A 12 -16.26 6.55 13.05
C ALA A 12 -14.89 5.86 12.93
N SER A 13 -14.84 4.59 13.28
CA SER A 13 -13.65 3.75 13.05
C SER A 13 -13.53 3.51 11.55
N ALA A 14 -12.69 4.30 10.87
CA ALA A 14 -12.30 4.00 9.50
C ALA A 14 -11.46 2.72 9.53
N VAL A 15 -12.08 1.59 9.15
CA VAL A 15 -11.37 0.33 8.94
C VAL A 15 -10.69 0.45 7.57
N ALA A 16 -9.39 0.73 7.58
CA ALA A 16 -8.56 0.57 6.39
C ALA A 16 -8.49 -0.93 6.08
N ILE A 17 -9.29 -1.40 5.12
CA ILE A 17 -9.13 -2.74 4.56
C ILE A 17 -7.90 -2.64 3.65
N ALA A 18 -6.77 -3.18 4.11
CA ALA A 18 -5.57 -3.27 3.29
C ALA A 18 -5.91 -4.02 1.98
N LYS A 19 -5.51 -3.46 0.84
CA LYS A 19 -5.72 -4.12 -0.45
C LYS A 19 -4.90 -5.40 -0.53
N PRO A 20 -5.44 -6.48 -1.13
CA PRO A 20 -4.68 -7.71 -1.35
C PRO A 20 -3.53 -7.43 -2.32
N GLN A 21 -2.29 -7.75 -1.93
CA GLN A 21 -1.05 -7.44 -2.67
C GLN A 21 -0.67 -8.52 -3.72
N GLY A 22 -1.64 -9.30 -4.24
CA GLY A 22 -1.36 -10.51 -5.04
C GLY A 22 -0.75 -11.65 -4.19
N ASP A 23 -0.20 -12.70 -4.82
CA ASP A 23 0.48 -13.82 -4.13
C ASP A 23 1.73 -13.35 -3.36
N VAL A 24 1.56 -12.79 -2.16
CA VAL A 24 2.65 -12.17 -1.41
C VAL A 24 3.71 -13.20 -1.01
N THR A 25 4.81 -13.21 -1.76
CA THR A 25 6.04 -13.89 -1.37
C THR A 25 6.82 -13.02 -0.39
N PRO A 26 7.73 -13.60 0.44
CA PRO A 26 8.56 -12.80 1.34
C PRO A 26 9.33 -11.69 0.61
N CYS A 27 9.88 -12.00 -0.57
CA CYS A 27 10.64 -11.02 -1.34
C CYS A 27 9.76 -9.84 -1.80
N ARG A 28 8.55 -10.11 -2.31
CA ARG A 28 7.60 -9.05 -2.66
C ARG A 28 7.18 -8.23 -1.44
N GLN A 29 6.95 -8.87 -0.30
CA GLN A 29 6.55 -8.17 0.92
C GLN A 29 7.65 -7.20 1.39
N ASP A 30 8.91 -7.63 1.35
CA ASP A 30 10.04 -6.80 1.75
C ASP A 30 10.17 -5.59 0.81
N CYS A 31 10.16 -5.82 -0.51
CA CYS A 31 10.17 -4.74 -1.50
C CYS A 31 8.98 -3.79 -1.37
N TRP A 32 7.79 -4.30 -1.06
CA TRP A 32 6.60 -3.49 -0.81
C TRP A 32 6.79 -2.57 0.40
N ASN A 33 7.33 -3.11 1.49
CA ASN A 33 7.57 -2.34 2.71
C ASN A 33 8.63 -1.25 2.51
N GLU A 34 9.71 -1.57 1.80
CA GLU A 34 10.76 -0.60 1.46
C GLU A 34 10.23 0.51 0.55
N ALA A 35 9.47 0.15 -0.48
CA ALA A 35 8.85 1.11 -1.39
C ALA A 35 7.81 1.99 -0.67
N ALA A 36 6.98 1.41 0.20
CA ALA A 36 6.01 2.14 1.00
C ALA A 36 6.69 3.18 1.91
N ALA A 37 7.82 2.82 2.53
CA ALA A 37 8.59 3.75 3.34
C ALA A 37 9.20 4.90 2.52
N GLY A 38 9.52 4.67 1.24
CA GLY A 38 10.10 5.66 0.34
C GLY A 38 9.10 6.52 -0.44
N ALA A 39 7.85 6.08 -0.59
CA ALA A 39 6.87 6.71 -1.49
C ALA A 39 6.22 7.99 -0.92
N GLY A 40 6.23 8.19 0.40
CA GLY A 40 5.59 9.35 1.05
C GLY A 40 4.05 9.33 1.02
N CYS A 41 3.47 8.21 0.63
CA CYS A 41 2.03 7.89 0.64
C CYS A 41 1.85 6.43 1.10
N ASP A 42 0.63 6.02 1.47
CA ASP A 42 0.35 4.65 1.91
C ASP A 42 -0.28 3.81 0.77
N PRO A 43 0.49 2.89 0.15
CA PRO A 43 0.01 2.07 -0.97
C PRO A 43 -1.08 1.07 -0.57
N ASN A 44 -1.31 0.83 0.73
CA ASN A 44 -2.32 -0.13 1.18
C ASN A 44 -3.73 0.46 1.20
N VAL A 45 -3.85 1.79 1.15
CA VAL A 45 -5.12 2.51 1.31
C VAL A 45 -5.37 3.56 0.23
N ASP A 46 -4.33 3.99 -0.50
CA ASP A 46 -4.41 4.99 -1.56
C ASP A 46 -3.96 4.38 -2.91
N ASP A 47 -4.92 4.21 -3.82
CA ASP A 47 -4.62 3.65 -5.15
C ASP A 47 -3.78 4.59 -6.00
N ALA A 48 -3.89 5.91 -5.78
CA ALA A 48 -3.03 6.87 -6.46
C ALA A 48 -1.57 6.73 -5.98
N CYS A 49 -1.36 6.24 -4.75
CA CYS A 49 -0.03 5.94 -4.24
C CYS A 49 0.61 4.76 -4.97
N LEU A 50 -0.18 3.79 -5.41
CA LEU A 50 0.33 2.62 -6.14
C LEU A 50 1.04 3.01 -7.45
N CYS A 51 0.78 4.21 -7.95
CA CYS A 51 1.28 4.73 -9.22
C CYS A 51 2.27 5.88 -9.00
N GLY A 52 3.42 5.83 -9.65
CA GLY A 52 4.49 6.83 -9.49
C GLY A 52 5.64 6.31 -8.62
N ILE A 53 6.05 7.08 -7.59
CA ILE A 53 7.27 6.77 -6.82
C ILE A 53 7.21 5.37 -6.19
N PHE A 54 6.08 4.98 -5.62
CA PHE A 54 5.92 3.63 -5.07
C PHE A 54 6.14 2.56 -6.15
N PHE A 55 5.50 2.72 -7.31
CA PHE A 55 5.64 1.82 -8.46
C PHE A 55 7.11 1.67 -8.86
N ASP A 56 7.81 2.80 -9.03
CA ASP A 56 9.22 2.82 -9.43
C ASP A 56 10.09 2.10 -8.39
N LEU A 57 9.88 2.38 -7.09
CA LEU A 57 10.65 1.77 -6.01
C LEU A 57 10.40 0.27 -5.89
N VAL A 58 9.14 -0.17 -5.91
CA VAL A 58 8.81 -1.59 -5.73
C VAL A 58 9.27 -2.42 -6.92
N THR A 59 9.09 -1.93 -8.16
CA THR A 59 9.56 -2.62 -9.36
C THR A 59 11.09 -2.61 -9.47
N GLN A 60 11.75 -1.52 -9.07
CA GLN A 60 13.21 -1.48 -8.96
C GLN A 60 13.73 -2.50 -7.94
N CYS A 61 13.09 -2.62 -6.78
CA CYS A 61 13.48 -3.60 -5.76
C CYS A 61 13.28 -5.03 -6.29
N THR A 62 12.08 -5.37 -6.77
CA THR A 62 11.79 -6.74 -7.21
C THR A 62 12.63 -7.18 -8.40
N SER A 63 12.97 -6.26 -9.31
CA SER A 63 13.87 -6.56 -10.44
C SER A 63 15.32 -6.86 -10.04
N GLN A 64 15.75 -6.41 -8.86
CA GLN A 64 17.13 -6.59 -8.38
C GLN A 64 17.28 -7.78 -7.44
N VAL A 65 16.32 -7.99 -6.53
CA VAL A 65 16.47 -8.95 -5.42
C VAL A 65 15.51 -10.14 -5.46
N CYS A 66 14.42 -10.07 -6.24
CA CYS A 66 13.46 -11.15 -6.36
C CYS A 66 13.65 -11.96 -7.64
N SER A 67 12.93 -13.08 -7.75
CA SER A 67 12.88 -13.84 -9.00
C SER A 67 12.17 -13.04 -10.11
N ILE A 68 12.44 -13.43 -11.36
CA ILE A 68 11.77 -12.84 -12.54
C ILE A 68 10.25 -13.01 -12.44
N GLU A 69 9.78 -14.16 -11.96
CA GLU A 69 8.37 -14.48 -11.79
C GLU A 69 7.70 -13.52 -10.79
N GLU A 70 8.36 -13.26 -9.66
CA GLU A 70 7.87 -12.30 -8.67
C GLU A 70 7.88 -10.87 -9.18
N ASN A 71 8.92 -10.46 -9.92
CA ASN A 71 8.98 -9.15 -10.53
C ASN A 71 7.85 -8.92 -11.54
N LEU A 72 7.58 -9.91 -12.40
CA LEU A 72 6.47 -9.84 -13.36
C LEU A 72 5.12 -9.81 -12.63
N ALA A 73 4.93 -10.64 -11.61
CA ALA A 73 3.70 -10.64 -10.81
C ALA A 73 3.46 -9.29 -10.09
N THR A 74 4.51 -8.59 -9.66
CA THR A 74 4.40 -7.22 -9.12
C THR A 74 3.94 -6.24 -10.20
N ILE A 75 4.57 -6.25 -11.38
CA ILE A 75 4.21 -5.35 -12.48
C ILE A 75 2.76 -5.60 -12.93
N ASP A 76 2.37 -6.86 -13.11
CA ASP A 76 1.02 -7.24 -13.52
C ASP A 76 -0.02 -6.76 -12.50
N PHE A 77 0.25 -6.93 -11.21
CA PHE A 77 -0.62 -6.46 -10.13
C PHE A 77 -0.81 -4.93 -10.15
N LEU A 78 0.28 -4.19 -10.37
CA LEU A 78 0.25 -2.72 -10.37
C LEU A 78 -0.23 -2.11 -11.69
N THR A 79 -0.35 -2.91 -12.76
CA THR A 79 -0.78 -2.41 -14.06
C THR A 79 -2.24 -1.98 -14.06
N GLU A 80 -3.15 -2.72 -13.41
CA GLU A 80 -4.58 -2.34 -13.32
C GLU A 80 -4.83 -0.99 -12.62
N PRO A 81 -4.33 -0.73 -11.40
CA PRO A 81 -4.57 0.53 -10.72
C PRO A 81 -3.90 1.74 -11.40
N CYS A 82 -2.93 1.51 -12.29
CA CYS A 82 -2.14 2.55 -12.94
C CYS A 82 -2.46 2.79 -14.43
N GLN A 83 -3.59 2.28 -14.92
CA GLN A 83 -4.17 2.61 -16.24
C GLN A 83 -5.05 3.87 -16.18
#